data_AF-A0A6C1S1S5-F1
#
_entry.id   AF-A0A6C1S1S5-F1
#
_cell.length_a   1.000
_cell.length_b   1.000
_cell.length_c   1.000
_cell.angle_alpha   90.00
_cell.angle_beta   90.00
_cell.angle_gamma   90.00
#
_symmetry.space_group_name_H-M   'P 1'
#
loop_
_entity.id
_entity.type
_entity.pdbx_description
1 polymer ?
#
loop_
_entity_poly.entity_id
_entity_poly.type
_entity_poly.pdbx_seq_one_letter_code
_entity_poly.pdbx_strand_id
1 'polypeptide(L)' 'MKSPFTGKNMTVHKEWRKLKFRKEEFHIISHTYICEETGEKFEDYLFANLNFNQLLNQYRVKHSIPFTEQIF' A
#
# COMPACT_ATOMS: atom_id res chain seq x y z
N MET A 1 8.60 1.04 12.57
CA MET A 1 9.74 1.48 11.74
C MET A 1 10.42 2.67 12.40
N LYS A 2 11.75 2.78 12.33
CA LYS A 2 12.49 3.98 12.76
C LYS A 2 12.77 4.86 11.54
N SER A 3 12.70 6.18 11.72
CA SER A 3 13.03 7.15 10.68
C SER A 3 14.51 7.00 10.28
N PRO A 4 14.83 6.91 8.98
CA PRO A 4 16.23 6.86 8.53
C PRO A 4 16.96 8.19 8.76
N PHE A 5 16.22 9.29 8.96
CA PHE A 5 16.78 10.62 9.17
C PHE A 5 17.01 10.94 10.66
N THR A 6 16.06 10.56 11.51
CA THR A 6 16.05 11.01 12.92
C THR A 6 16.22 9.85 13.91
N GLY A 7 16.13 8.61 13.46
CA GLY A 7 16.21 7.41 14.31
C GLY A 7 15.00 7.21 15.24
N LYS A 8 14.03 8.14 15.23
CA LYS A 8 12.83 8.11 16.07
C LYS A 8 11.78 7.14 15.51
N ASN A 9 10.90 6.67 16.39
CA ASN A 9 9.77 5.84 15.98
C ASN A 9 8.80 6.65 15.12
N MET A 10 8.34 6.04 14.04
CA MET A 10 7.38 6.65 13.11
C MET A 10 5.97 6.13 13.40
N THR A 11 4.97 6.99 13.19
CA THR A 11 3.56 6.62 13.36
C THR A 11 2.97 6.09 12.05
N VAL A 12 2.00 5.18 12.16
CA VAL A 12 1.31 4.61 10.99
C VAL A 12 0.24 5.59 10.55
N HIS A 13 0.28 5.97 9.27
CA HIS A 13 -0.68 6.82 8.61
C HIS A 13 -1.44 6.05 7.54
N LYS A 14 -2.76 6.24 7.48
CA LYS A 14 -3.66 5.59 6.53
C LYS A 14 -4.42 6.66 5.76
N GLU A 15 -4.40 6.58 4.44
CA GLU A 15 -5.14 7.50 3.59
C GLU A 15 -5.75 6.80 2.38
N TRP A 16 -6.89 7.31 1.90
CA TRP A 16 -7.44 6.88 0.63
C TRP A 16 -6.60 7.45 -0.51
N ARG A 17 -6.10 6.55 -1.37
CA ARG A 17 -5.28 6.93 -2.52
C ARG A 17 -5.83 6.30 -3.79
N LYS A 18 -5.88 7.11 -4.85
CA LYS A 18 -6.15 6.64 -6.21
C LYS A 18 -4.84 6.23 -6.85
N LEU A 19 -4.75 4.98 -7.33
CA LEU A 19 -3.60 4.45 -8.03
C LEU A 19 -4.00 4.03 -9.44
N LYS A 20 -3.11 4.30 -10.40
CA LYS A 20 -3.26 3.85 -11.78
C LYS A 20 -2.54 2.52 -11.97
N PHE A 21 -3.27 1.49 -12.40
CA PHE A 21 -2.73 0.18 -12.72
C PHE A 21 -3.33 -0.31 -14.03
N ARG A 22 -2.47 -0.71 -14.97
CA ARG A 22 -2.88 -1.19 -16.30
C ARG A 22 -3.90 -0.27 -17.01
N LYS A 23 -3.68 1.05 -16.91
CA LYS A 23 -4.52 2.13 -17.49
C LYS A 23 -5.89 2.32 -16.81
N GLU A 24 -6.12 1.69 -15.67
CA GLU A 24 -7.34 1.83 -14.87
C GLU A 24 -7.05 2.43 -13.49
N GLU A 25 -8.04 3.08 -12.87
CA GLU A 25 -7.91 3.68 -11.55
C GLU A 25 -8.55 2.80 -10.46
N PHE A 26 -7.78 2.55 -9.40
CA PHE A 26 -8.20 1.80 -8.22
C PHE A 26 -8.04 2.65 -6.97
N HIS A 27 -8.97 2.50 -6.03
CA HIS A 27 -8.94 3.22 -4.75
C HIS A 27 -8.52 2.25 -3.66
N ILE A 28 -7.41 2.54 -3.01
CA ILE A 28 -6.89 1.73 -1.89
C ILE A 28 -6.74 2.58 -0.63
N ILE A 29 -6.68 1.91 0.51
CA ILE A 29 -6.22 2.52 1.75
C ILE A 29 -4.71 2.33 1.79
N SER A 30 -3.97 3.39 1.45
CA SER A 30 -2.50 3.42 1.48
C SER A 30 -2.03 3.47 2.93
N HIS A 31 -1.23 2.49 3.32
CA HIS A 31 -0.59 2.42 4.63
C HIS A 31 0.85 2.90 4.48
N THR A 32 1.24 3.88 5.29
CA THR A 32 2.59 4.47 5.29
C THR A 32 3.03 4.74 6.73
N TYR A 33 4.33 4.89 6.95
CA TYR A 33 4.86 5.51 8.16
C TYR A 33 5.09 6.98 7.89
N ILE A 34 4.73 7.85 8.83
CA ILE A 34 5.02 9.28 8.75
C ILE A 34 6.04 9.68 9.82
N CYS A 35 7.04 10.47 9.42
CA CYS A 35 7.96 11.08 10.37
C CYS A 35 7.33 12.39 10.85
N GLU A 36 7.02 12.51 12.13
CA GLU A 36 6.32 13.70 12.66
C GLU A 36 7.16 14.97 12.57
N GLU A 37 8.48 14.85 12.51
CA GLU A 37 9.39 15.99 12.44
C GLU A 37 9.56 16.51 11.01
N THR A 38 9.67 15.61 10.02
CA THR A 38 9.89 16.00 8.61
C THR A 38 8.60 16.02 7.79
N GLY A 39 7.54 15.36 8.26
CA GLY A 39 6.30 15.13 7.50
C GLY A 39 6.43 14.11 6.37
N GLU A 40 7.61 13.53 6.16
CA GLU A 40 7.86 12.58 5.08
C GLU A 40 7.20 11.22 5.35
N LYS A 41 6.68 10.63 4.26
CA LYS A 41 6.01 9.32 4.27
C LYS A 41 6.94 8.24 3.71
N PHE A 42 6.94 7.09 4.37
CA PHE A 42 7.76 5.94 4.03
C PHE A 42 6.93 4.67 4.02
N GLU A 43 7.37 3.68 3.25
CA GLU A 43 6.80 2.35 3.23
C GLU A 43 7.93 1.34 3.44
N ASP A 44 7.69 0.32 4.26
CA ASP A 44 8.54 -0.87 4.30
C ASP A 44 7.97 -1.94 3.34
N TYR A 45 8.65 -3.08 3.27
CA TYR A 45 8.21 -4.21 2.45
C TYR A 45 6.80 -4.68 2.80
N LEU A 46 6.42 -4.64 4.09
CA LEU A 46 5.11 -5.09 4.55
C LEU A 46 4.00 -4.16 4.05
N PHE A 47 4.17 -2.85 4.22
CA PHE A 47 3.21 -1.86 3.72
C PHE A 47 3.17 -1.81 2.20
N ALA A 48 4.31 -1.89 1.52
CA ALA A 48 4.35 -1.95 0.06
C ALA A 48 3.56 -3.16 -0.47
N ASN A 49 3.75 -4.35 0.12
CA ASN A 49 3.03 -5.55 -0.25
C ASN A 49 1.53 -5.45 0.10
N LEU A 50 1.18 -4.92 1.28
CA LEU A 50 -0.21 -4.70 1.67
C LEU A 50 -0.95 -3.75 0.71
N ASN A 51 -0.33 -2.62 0.36
CA ASN A 51 -0.88 -1.63 -0.56
C ASN A 51 -1.05 -2.22 -1.96
N PHE A 52 -0.03 -2.94 -2.44
CA PHE A 52 -0.07 -3.60 -3.75
C PHE A 52 -1.12 -4.71 -3.82
N ASN A 53 -1.25 -5.54 -2.80
CA ASN A 53 -2.23 -6.63 -2.76
C ASN A 53 -3.67 -6.11 -2.77
N GLN A 54 -3.97 -5.00 -2.08
CA GLN A 54 -5.28 -4.36 -2.17
C GLN A 54 -5.62 -4.01 -3.62
N LEU A 55 -4.70 -3.37 -4.33
CA LEU A 55 -4.86 -2.98 -5.73
C LEU A 55 -4.97 -4.19 -6.66
N LEU A 56 -4.09 -5.18 -6.50
CA LEU A 56 -4.07 -6.38 -7.32
C LEU A 56 -5.35 -7.19 -7.13
N ASN A 57 -5.84 -7.33 -5.90
CA ASN A 57 -7.07 -8.07 -5.60
C ASN A 57 -8.30 -7.38 -6.21
N GLN A 58 -8.39 -6.05 -6.14
CA GLN A 58 -9.45 -5.30 -6.83
C GLN A 58 -9.41 -5.52 -8.34
N TYR A 59 -8.21 -5.49 -8.94
CA TYR A 59 -8.03 -5.77 -10.36
C TYR A 59 -8.48 -7.21 -10.72
N ARG A 60 -8.08 -8.20 -9.92
CA ARG A 60 -8.46 -9.60 -10.14
C ARG A 60 -9.96 -9.81 -10.10
N VAL A 61 -10.64 -9.28 -9.08
CA VAL A 61 -12.11 -9.36 -8.96
C VAL A 61 -12.77 -8.71 -10.17
N LYS A 62 -12.32 -7.50 -10.56
CA LYS A 62 -12.89 -6.78 -11.70
C LYS A 62 -12.77 -7.56 -13.02
N HIS A 63 -11.67 -8.26 -13.22
CA HIS A 63 -11.38 -9.02 -14.46
C HIS A 63 -11.63 -10.52 -14.34
N SER A 64 -12.29 -10.97 -13.26
CA SER A 64 -12.56 -12.39 -13.00
C SER A 64 -11.31 -13.29 -13.09
N ILE A 65 -10.16 -12.76 -12.64
CA ILE A 65 -8.90 -13.50 -12.62
C ILE A 65 -8.90 -14.36 -11.34
N PRO A 66 -8.88 -15.70 -11.45
CA PRO A 66 -8.97 -16.59 -10.30
C PRO A 66 -7.77 -16.41 -9.39
N PHE A 67 -7.97 -16.39 -8.07
CA PHE A 67 -6.91 -16.38 -7.04
C PHE A 67 -6.09 -17.68 -7.08
N THR A 68 -4.87 -17.65 -6.54
CA THR A 68 -3.97 -18.81 -6.57
C THR A 68 -4.64 -20.03 -5.92
N GLU A 69 -5.37 -19.82 -4.83
CA GLU A 69 -6.13 -20.81 -4.08
C GLU A 69 -7.31 -21.41 -4.86
N GLN A 70 -7.69 -20.82 -5.99
CA GLN A 70 -8.79 -21.29 -6.84
C GLN A 70 -8.30 -22.09 -8.06
N ILE A 71 -6.98 -22.17 -8.26
CA ILE A 71 -6.34 -22.85 -9.41
C ILE A 71 -5.81 -24.23 -9.03
N PHE A 72 -5.56 -24.46 -7.74
CA PHE A 72 -5.09 -25.73 -7.17
C PHE A 72 -6.19 -26.37 -6.33
#